data_AF-A0A951RS19-F1
#
_entry.id   AF-A0A951RS19-F1
#
_cell.length_a   1.000
_cell.length_b   1.000
_cell.length_c   1.000
_cell.angle_alpha   90.00
_cell.angle_beta   90.00
_cell.angle_gamma   90.00
#
_symmetry.space_group_name_H-M   'P 1'
#
loop_
_entity.id
_entity.type
_entity.pdbx_description
1 polymer ?
#
loop_
_entity_poly.entity_id
_entity_poly.type
_entity_poly.pdbx_seq_one_letter_code
_entity_poly.pdbx_strand_id
1 'polypeptide(L)'
;MKSDIHMTPRAALEEAFVTAHGWGQASRVLLAGDASFRKYKRLADGARRAVLMDAAPPREDVRPFVAITRALTDAGFSAPRLLAADLDHGFLLLEDLGDDRYGRVAAADPALETPLYEAAVDALVALHRWSLSPRLDVAPGVSYALPAYDEELYLREAFLFTDWYLPTLFGGPLPASERRAFADLWRAALAPLYAAEPVLTLRDYHADNLMWLPARAGVARVGLLDYQDAVIGHLAYDLVSLLEDARRDVSPQLAEAMMKRYIAASGVEEASFRRAYAVLGAQRNAKIIGIFTRLYARDGKAIYLDLIPRVWGLLERDLEHPALRALQKWIDDKAPPAMRRAAPKADDIRRLPKRAMVLAAGLGLRMRPLTEHCPKPLIEVAGETMLDRALDHLAAAGVDGAVVNVHHLADMTRRHLARRCDRLPEIVICDETAQLLDSGGGVANALPYLGALPFFVLNGDMVWCDGGASTLVRLSSAFDPARMDALLLVMPTADAIGYEGAGDFFLESDGRLTRRGGQKTAPYVFTGIQILHPKLFDDCRVEPFSLNRIFDQALAHGRLYGLVHDGVWAHVGTPDAIAAAAAAIAGR
;
A
#
# COMPACT_ATOMS: atom_id res chain seq x y z
N MET A 1 -33.73 31.29 4.22
CA MET A 1 -33.19 30.46 3.13
C MET A 1 -32.07 29.61 3.71
N LYS A 2 -32.36 28.33 4.02
CA LYS A 2 -31.32 27.39 4.44
C LYS A 2 -30.51 27.02 3.20
N SER A 3 -29.19 27.07 3.33
CA SER A 3 -28.24 26.65 2.29
C SER A 3 -28.49 25.21 1.90
N ASP A 4 -28.83 24.96 0.64
CA ASP A 4 -28.85 23.62 0.05
C ASP A 4 -27.41 23.11 -0.02
N ILE A 5 -27.00 22.40 1.04
CA ILE A 5 -25.76 21.63 1.03
C ILE A 5 -26.02 20.46 0.08
N HIS A 6 -25.43 20.50 -1.11
CA HIS A 6 -25.44 19.36 -2.02
C HIS A 6 -24.79 18.16 -1.30
N MET A 7 -25.63 17.20 -0.88
CA MET A 7 -25.18 15.91 -0.36
C MET A 7 -24.46 15.16 -1.48
N THR A 8 -23.26 14.66 -1.19
CA THR A 8 -22.54 13.80 -2.13
C THR A 8 -23.31 12.48 -2.31
N PRO A 9 -23.17 11.77 -3.46
CA PRO A 9 -23.80 10.47 -3.65
C PRO A 9 -23.50 9.47 -2.53
N ARG A 10 -22.26 9.49 -1.98
CA ARG A 10 -21.87 8.63 -0.85
C ARG A 10 -22.61 8.98 0.44
N ALA A 11 -22.74 10.27 0.75
CA ALA A 11 -23.42 10.72 1.95
C ALA A 11 -24.93 10.40 1.91
N ALA A 12 -25.54 10.42 0.73
CA ALA A 12 -26.94 10.00 0.56
C ALA A 12 -27.14 8.50 0.79
N LEU A 13 -26.22 7.65 0.31
CA LEU A 13 -26.26 6.20 0.58
C LEU A 13 -26.05 5.89 2.06
N GLU A 14 -25.11 6.58 2.71
CA GLU A 14 -24.89 6.47 4.16
C GLU A 14 -26.16 6.84 4.93
N GLU A 15 -26.80 7.95 4.59
CA GLU A 15 -28.03 8.42 5.23
C GLU A 15 -29.17 7.42 5.08
N ALA A 16 -29.34 6.88 3.86
CA ALA A 16 -30.35 5.87 3.57
C ALA A 16 -30.12 4.59 4.40
N PHE A 17 -28.87 4.11 4.46
CA PHE A 17 -28.51 2.94 5.25
C PHE A 17 -28.78 3.14 6.75
N VAL A 18 -28.32 4.25 7.32
CA VAL A 18 -28.49 4.57 8.75
C VAL A 18 -29.98 4.74 9.09
N THR A 19 -30.76 5.40 8.22
CA THR A 19 -32.20 5.59 8.40
C THR A 19 -32.97 4.27 8.32
N ALA A 20 -32.68 3.42 7.33
CA ALA A 20 -33.33 2.12 7.14
C ALA A 20 -33.17 1.20 8.36
N HIS A 21 -32.07 1.36 9.12
CA HIS A 21 -31.79 0.56 10.31
C HIS A 21 -32.14 1.28 11.63
N GLY A 22 -32.93 2.36 11.58
CA GLY A 22 -33.50 3.01 12.77
C GLY A 22 -32.55 3.95 13.53
N TRP A 23 -31.52 4.48 12.85
CA TRP A 23 -30.54 5.42 13.39
C TRP A 23 -30.58 6.80 12.71
N GLY A 24 -31.60 7.10 11.91
CA GLY A 24 -31.69 8.36 11.13
C GLY A 24 -31.69 9.64 11.98
N GLN A 25 -32.08 9.56 13.26
CA GLN A 25 -32.04 10.69 14.20
C GLN A 25 -30.80 10.70 15.11
N ALA A 26 -29.89 9.74 14.93
CA ALA A 26 -28.71 9.62 15.77
C ALA A 26 -27.69 10.73 15.47
N SER A 27 -27.13 11.32 16.52
CA SER A 27 -25.94 12.15 16.40
C SER A 27 -24.75 11.30 15.95
N ARG A 28 -23.87 11.88 15.12
CA ARG A 28 -22.70 11.18 14.54
C ARG A 28 -21.43 11.90 14.93
N VAL A 29 -20.48 11.16 15.49
CA VAL A 29 -19.14 11.67 15.83
C VAL A 29 -18.12 10.77 15.14
N LEU A 30 -17.24 11.38 14.33
CA LEU A 30 -16.14 10.64 13.71
C LEU A 30 -15.21 10.13 14.82
N LEU A 31 -15.02 8.81 14.88
CA LEU A 31 -13.95 8.20 15.66
C LEU A 31 -12.64 8.44 14.91
N ALA A 32 -11.55 8.76 15.63
CA ALA A 32 -10.27 9.13 15.03
C ALA A 32 -9.89 8.19 13.86
N GLY A 33 -9.42 8.78 12.76
CA GLY A 33 -9.12 8.03 11.53
C GLY A 33 -8.00 7.02 11.75
N ASP A 34 -8.19 5.81 11.22
CA ASP A 34 -7.14 4.80 11.16
C ASP A 34 -6.21 5.05 9.95
N ALA A 35 -5.28 4.14 9.69
CA ALA A 35 -4.40 4.25 8.53
C ALA A 35 -5.02 3.77 7.20
N SER A 36 -6.25 3.28 7.24
CA SER A 36 -6.98 2.71 6.10
C SER A 36 -7.90 3.75 5.44
N PHE A 37 -8.68 3.32 4.44
CA PHE A 37 -9.72 4.15 3.84
C PHE A 37 -11.07 4.05 4.56
N ARG A 38 -11.18 3.17 5.57
CA ARG A 38 -12.40 2.98 6.38
C ARG A 38 -12.60 4.20 7.28
N LYS A 39 -13.86 4.60 7.46
CA LYS A 39 -14.25 5.65 8.39
C LYS A 39 -15.20 5.09 9.41
N TYR A 40 -14.93 5.37 10.68
CA TYR A 40 -15.77 4.92 11.79
C TYR A 40 -16.46 6.13 12.42
N LYS A 41 -17.78 6.08 12.53
CA LYS A 41 -18.60 7.12 13.17
C LYS A 41 -19.37 6.50 14.32
N ARG A 42 -19.18 7.00 15.53
CA ARG A 42 -20.03 6.66 16.67
C ARG A 42 -21.39 7.31 16.48
N LEU A 43 -22.43 6.49 16.54
CA LEU A 43 -23.84 6.90 16.52
C LEU A 43 -24.38 6.92 17.94
N ALA A 44 -25.07 8.00 18.30
CA ALA A 44 -25.75 8.12 19.60
C ALA A 44 -27.18 8.59 19.42
N ASP A 45 -28.13 7.78 19.90
CA ASP A 45 -29.56 8.09 19.98
C ASP A 45 -30.09 7.74 21.39
N GLY A 46 -30.28 8.77 22.21
CA GLY A 46 -30.59 8.61 23.64
C GLY A 46 -29.49 7.82 24.35
N ALA A 47 -29.85 6.65 24.92
CA ALA A 47 -28.91 5.72 25.55
C ALA A 47 -28.31 4.69 24.56
N ARG A 48 -28.86 4.57 23.34
CA ARG A 48 -28.36 3.62 22.34
C ARG A 48 -27.04 4.10 21.76
N ARG A 49 -26.09 3.18 21.57
CA ARG A 49 -24.79 3.42 20.96
C ARG A 49 -24.50 2.36 19.89
N ALA A 50 -23.91 2.78 18.78
CA ALA A 50 -23.43 1.92 17.72
C ALA A 50 -22.25 2.59 17.00
N VAL A 51 -21.50 1.81 16.23
CA VAL A 51 -20.46 2.32 15.34
C VAL A 51 -20.85 2.05 13.90
N LEU A 52 -20.96 3.11 13.10
CA LEU A 52 -21.09 3.03 11.66
C LEU A 52 -19.71 2.96 11.04
N MET A 53 -19.45 1.91 10.26
CA MET A 53 -18.29 1.78 9.40
C MET A 53 -18.69 2.10 7.96
N ASP A 54 -17.96 3.04 7.35
CA ASP A 54 -18.03 3.40 5.93
C ASP A 54 -16.73 2.93 5.26
N ALA A 55 -16.83 1.92 4.41
CA ALA A 55 -15.74 1.29 3.70
C ALA A 55 -16.09 1.19 2.21
N ALA A 56 -15.88 2.28 1.49
CA ALA A 56 -16.35 2.43 0.12
C ALA A 56 -15.65 1.46 -0.86
N PRO A 57 -16.42 0.60 -1.58
CA PRO A 57 -15.89 -0.18 -2.70
C PRO A 57 -15.43 0.72 -3.86
N PRO A 58 -14.50 0.27 -4.71
CA PRO A 58 -13.74 -0.98 -4.59
C PRO A 58 -12.51 -0.86 -3.66
N ARG A 59 -12.35 0.26 -2.92
CA ARG A 59 -11.15 0.53 -2.11
C ARG A 59 -11.05 -0.40 -0.90
N GLU A 60 -12.18 -0.79 -0.34
CA GLU A 60 -12.27 -1.67 0.81
C GLU A 60 -13.33 -2.74 0.56
N ASP A 61 -13.06 -3.97 1.01
CA ASP A 61 -14.02 -5.06 1.04
C ASP A 61 -14.46 -5.30 2.49
N VAL A 62 -15.78 -5.28 2.72
CA VAL A 62 -16.36 -5.52 4.05
C VAL A 62 -16.64 -6.99 4.33
N ARG A 63 -16.59 -7.86 3.30
CA ARG A 63 -16.90 -9.29 3.43
C ARG A 63 -15.94 -10.02 4.39
N PRO A 64 -14.62 -9.79 4.36
CA PRO A 64 -13.70 -10.37 5.36
C PRO A 64 -14.08 -9.97 6.79
N PHE A 65 -14.33 -8.68 7.01
CA PHE A 65 -14.74 -8.15 8.31
C PHE A 65 -16.01 -8.85 8.81
N VAL A 66 -17.05 -8.95 7.96
CA VAL A 66 -18.33 -9.58 8.31
C VAL A 66 -18.15 -11.06 8.66
N ALA A 67 -17.41 -11.81 7.84
CA ALA A 67 -17.22 -13.25 8.03
C ALA A 67 -16.52 -13.55 9.37
N ILE A 68 -15.42 -12.84 9.63
CA ILE A 68 -14.60 -13.04 10.83
C ILE A 68 -15.35 -12.55 12.08
N THR A 69 -16.06 -11.42 11.98
CA THR A 69 -16.90 -10.91 13.09
C THR A 69 -17.91 -11.95 13.52
N ARG A 70 -18.68 -12.51 12.59
CA ARG A 70 -19.70 -13.53 12.91
C ARG A 70 -19.07 -14.75 13.55
N ALA A 71 -18.01 -15.28 12.95
CA ALA A 71 -17.33 -16.46 13.46
C ALA A 71 -16.82 -16.25 14.91
N LEU A 72 -16.20 -15.08 15.18
CA LEU A 72 -15.73 -14.72 16.52
C LEU A 72 -16.90 -14.58 17.52
N THR A 73 -17.97 -13.88 17.15
CA THR A 73 -19.11 -13.67 18.05
C THR A 73 -19.87 -14.97 18.34
N ASP A 74 -20.01 -15.85 17.34
CA ASP A 74 -20.68 -17.14 17.49
C ASP A 74 -19.87 -18.09 18.39
N ALA A 75 -18.54 -17.95 18.39
CA ALA A 75 -17.63 -18.66 19.29
C ALA A 75 -17.51 -18.02 20.69
N GLY A 76 -18.22 -16.91 20.95
CA GLY A 76 -18.24 -16.25 22.26
C GLY A 76 -17.12 -15.23 22.51
N PHE A 77 -16.31 -14.89 21.49
CA PHE A 77 -15.35 -13.80 21.55
C PHE A 77 -16.04 -12.45 21.35
N SER A 78 -15.41 -11.39 21.85
CA SER A 78 -15.98 -10.04 21.83
C SER A 78 -15.49 -9.20 20.65
N ALA A 79 -15.70 -9.70 19.43
CA ALA A 79 -15.75 -8.83 18.26
C ALA A 79 -17.01 -7.94 18.31
N PRO A 80 -17.00 -6.71 17.73
CA PRO A 80 -18.17 -5.84 17.69
C PRO A 80 -19.31 -6.51 16.90
N ARG A 81 -20.39 -6.91 17.59
CA ARG A 81 -21.52 -7.59 16.97
C ARG A 81 -22.06 -6.81 15.77
N LEU A 82 -22.32 -7.53 14.69
CA LEU A 82 -22.89 -6.97 13.47
C LEU A 82 -24.39 -6.71 13.67
N LEU A 83 -24.79 -5.44 13.67
CA LEU A 83 -26.18 -5.01 13.81
C LEU A 83 -26.88 -4.92 12.44
N ALA A 84 -26.17 -4.48 11.41
CA ALA A 84 -26.62 -4.45 10.02
C ALA A 84 -25.41 -4.42 9.06
N ALA A 85 -25.62 -4.84 7.82
CA ALA A 85 -24.61 -4.79 6.77
C ALA A 85 -25.23 -4.50 5.40
N ASP A 86 -24.59 -3.61 4.64
CA ASP A 86 -24.77 -3.41 3.21
C ASP A 86 -23.44 -3.76 2.54
N LEU A 87 -23.37 -4.96 1.94
CA LEU A 87 -22.15 -5.48 1.34
C LEU A 87 -21.83 -4.81 0.00
N ASP A 88 -22.85 -4.36 -0.73
CA ASP A 88 -22.70 -3.79 -2.07
C ASP A 88 -22.14 -2.38 -2.00
N HIS A 89 -22.57 -1.60 -1.00
CA HIS A 89 -22.06 -0.25 -0.77
C HIS A 89 -21.01 -0.19 0.34
N GLY A 90 -20.72 -1.28 1.06
CA GLY A 90 -19.68 -1.31 2.08
C GLY A 90 -19.99 -0.48 3.32
N PHE A 91 -21.22 -0.60 3.85
CA PHE A 91 -21.59 -0.02 5.14
C PHE A 91 -21.86 -1.11 6.16
N LEU A 92 -21.28 -0.99 7.35
CA LEU A 92 -21.59 -1.86 8.48
C LEU A 92 -22.08 -1.03 9.66
N LEU A 93 -23.07 -1.56 10.38
CA LEU A 93 -23.49 -1.04 11.66
C LEU A 93 -23.10 -2.04 12.73
N LEU A 94 -22.31 -1.59 13.71
CA LEU A 94 -21.59 -2.42 14.66
C LEU A 94 -21.95 -2.06 16.10
N GLU A 95 -21.82 -3.03 17.00
CA GLU A 95 -21.81 -2.79 18.44
C GLU A 95 -20.69 -1.82 18.82
N ASP A 96 -21.01 -0.85 19.69
CA ASP A 96 -20.01 0.04 20.30
C ASP A 96 -19.41 -0.64 21.52
N LEU A 97 -18.13 -1.02 21.44
CA LEU A 97 -17.37 -1.64 22.54
C LEU A 97 -16.85 -0.61 23.57
N GLY A 98 -17.15 0.68 23.40
CA GLY A 98 -16.73 1.75 24.31
C GLY A 98 -15.37 2.36 23.93
N ASP A 99 -14.67 2.91 24.93
CA ASP A 99 -13.43 3.70 24.76
C ASP A 99 -12.22 3.17 25.55
N ASP A 100 -12.41 2.07 26.28
CA ASP A 100 -11.44 1.50 27.23
C ASP A 100 -10.43 0.58 26.53
N ARG A 101 -9.67 1.14 25.59
CA ARG A 101 -8.53 0.44 24.95
C ARG A 101 -7.49 0.06 26.01
N TYR A 102 -6.87 -1.11 25.90
CA TYR A 102 -5.90 -1.58 26.90
C TYR A 102 -4.79 -0.56 27.12
N GLY A 103 -4.25 0.04 26.05
CA GLY A 103 -3.20 1.07 26.15
C GLY A 103 -3.62 2.27 26.99
N ARG A 104 -4.88 2.72 26.87
CA ARG A 104 -5.45 3.82 27.66
C ARG A 104 -5.71 3.40 29.10
N VAL A 105 -6.28 2.21 29.33
CA VAL A 105 -6.59 1.71 30.67
C VAL A 105 -5.31 1.50 31.47
N ALA A 106 -4.30 0.85 30.90
CA ALA A 106 -3.02 0.61 31.55
C ALA A 106 -2.21 1.91 31.76
N ALA A 107 -2.41 2.94 30.95
CA ALA A 107 -1.81 4.25 31.19
C ALA A 107 -2.50 5.02 32.33
N ALA A 108 -3.82 4.87 32.48
CA ALA A 108 -4.58 5.50 33.55
C ALA A 108 -4.40 4.79 34.90
N ASP A 109 -4.29 3.46 34.90
CA ASP A 109 -4.03 2.63 36.07
C ASP A 109 -3.00 1.54 35.74
N PRO A 110 -1.70 1.78 36.02
CA PRO A 110 -0.64 0.80 35.78
C PRO A 110 -0.83 -0.53 36.51
N ALA A 111 -1.61 -0.58 37.60
CA ALA A 111 -1.88 -1.83 38.29
C ALA A 111 -2.76 -2.80 37.47
N LEU A 112 -3.48 -2.28 36.48
CA LEU A 112 -4.28 -3.08 35.55
C LEU A 112 -3.49 -3.65 34.38
N GLU A 113 -2.23 -3.25 34.16
CA GLU A 113 -1.44 -3.72 33.01
C GLU A 113 -1.31 -5.25 33.02
N THR A 114 -0.85 -5.85 34.11
CA THR A 114 -0.71 -7.31 34.20
C THR A 114 -2.06 -8.03 34.04
N PRO A 115 -3.14 -7.68 34.76
CA PRO A 115 -4.46 -8.31 34.56
C PRO A 115 -5.01 -8.22 33.13
N LEU A 116 -4.76 -7.10 32.43
CA LEU A 116 -5.16 -6.93 31.04
C LEU A 116 -4.41 -7.92 30.15
N TYR A 117 -3.08 -7.96 30.26
CA TYR A 117 -2.25 -8.87 29.45
C TYR A 117 -2.53 -10.34 29.75
N GLU A 118 -2.81 -10.70 31.01
CA GLU A 118 -3.26 -12.05 31.37
C GLU A 118 -4.57 -12.42 30.68
N ALA A 119 -5.56 -11.51 30.67
CA ALA A 119 -6.83 -11.74 29.99
C ALA A 119 -6.65 -11.88 28.46
N ALA A 120 -5.78 -11.08 27.85
CA ALA A 120 -5.45 -11.18 26.43
C ALA A 120 -4.77 -12.52 26.09
N VAL A 121 -3.80 -12.96 26.89
CA VAL A 121 -3.15 -14.27 26.72
C VAL A 121 -4.17 -15.41 26.85
N ASP A 122 -5.06 -15.35 27.83
CA ASP A 122 -6.12 -16.36 28.01
C ASP A 122 -7.09 -16.39 26.83
N ALA A 123 -7.45 -15.22 26.28
CA ALA A 123 -8.27 -15.12 25.09
C ALA A 123 -7.57 -15.71 23.85
N LEU A 124 -6.26 -15.48 23.67
CA LEU A 124 -5.48 -16.12 22.59
C LEU A 124 -5.42 -17.64 22.75
N VAL A 125 -5.20 -18.15 23.96
CA VAL A 125 -5.19 -19.61 24.20
C VAL A 125 -6.56 -20.21 23.86
N ALA A 126 -7.66 -19.54 24.22
CA ALA A 126 -8.99 -19.97 23.82
C ALA A 126 -9.19 -19.91 22.29
N LEU A 127 -8.70 -18.86 21.64
CA LEU A 127 -8.77 -18.68 20.19
C LEU A 127 -8.02 -19.80 19.45
N HIS A 128 -6.83 -20.18 19.92
CA HIS A 128 -6.02 -21.22 19.28
C HIS A 128 -6.52 -22.64 19.54
N ARG A 129 -7.35 -22.85 20.58
CA ARG A 129 -8.05 -24.11 20.82
C ARG A 129 -9.36 -24.23 20.04
N TRP A 130 -9.87 -23.10 19.53
CA TRP A 130 -11.09 -23.09 18.76
C TRP A 130 -10.82 -23.62 17.34
N SER A 131 -11.46 -24.74 17.01
CA SER A 131 -11.41 -25.29 15.66
C SER A 131 -12.28 -24.44 14.73
N LEU A 132 -11.62 -23.68 13.86
CA LEU A 132 -12.25 -22.80 12.90
C LEU A 132 -12.21 -23.40 11.49
N SER A 133 -13.35 -23.42 10.81
CA SER A 133 -13.38 -23.68 9.37
C SER A 133 -12.63 -22.56 8.63
N PRO A 134 -11.69 -22.87 7.72
CA PRO A 134 -11.02 -21.84 6.93
C PRO A 134 -11.97 -21.13 5.95
N ARG A 135 -13.19 -21.66 5.75
CA ARG A 135 -14.26 -21.02 4.99
C ARG A 135 -15.35 -20.55 5.94
N LEU A 136 -15.59 -19.25 5.96
CA LEU A 136 -16.51 -18.54 6.85
C LEU A 136 -17.72 -18.01 6.07
N ASP A 137 -18.89 -17.99 6.70
CA ASP A 137 -20.11 -17.49 6.09
C ASP A 137 -20.20 -15.96 6.17
N VAL A 138 -20.43 -15.30 5.03
CA VAL A 138 -20.61 -13.84 4.92
C VAL A 138 -22.09 -13.50 4.83
N ALA A 139 -22.85 -14.24 4.03
CA ALA A 139 -24.28 -14.10 3.79
C ALA A 139 -24.81 -15.41 3.18
N PRO A 140 -26.14 -15.63 3.08
CA PRO A 140 -26.67 -16.80 2.39
C PRO A 140 -26.08 -16.96 0.99
N GLY A 141 -25.35 -18.07 0.76
CA GLY A 141 -24.68 -18.35 -0.52
C GLY A 141 -23.36 -17.61 -0.76
N VAL A 142 -22.89 -16.78 0.18
CA VAL A 142 -21.62 -16.04 0.10
C VAL A 142 -20.70 -16.47 1.23
N SER A 143 -19.52 -16.98 0.89
CA SER A 143 -18.49 -17.39 1.85
C SER A 143 -17.16 -16.70 1.58
N TYR A 144 -16.35 -16.59 2.62
CA TYR A 144 -15.01 -16.04 2.59
C TYR A 144 -14.01 -17.11 3.01
N ALA A 145 -12.95 -17.31 2.21
CA ALA A 145 -11.86 -18.19 2.57
C ALA A 145 -10.76 -17.37 3.23
N LEU A 146 -10.39 -17.74 4.45
CA LEU A 146 -9.26 -17.14 5.15
C LEU A 146 -7.97 -17.43 4.37
N PRO A 147 -7.15 -16.41 4.08
CA PRO A 147 -5.86 -16.62 3.42
C PRO A 147 -4.91 -17.42 4.32
N ALA A 148 -4.05 -18.23 3.72
CA ALA A 148 -2.94 -18.86 4.43
C ALA A 148 -1.85 -17.82 4.69
N TYR A 149 -1.21 -17.88 5.86
CA TYR A 149 0.02 -17.15 6.12
C TYR A 149 1.21 -17.98 5.64
N ASP A 150 1.39 -18.02 4.33
CA ASP A 150 2.38 -18.85 3.65
C ASP A 150 3.71 -18.12 3.41
N GLU A 151 4.66 -18.83 2.80
CA GLU A 151 5.98 -18.29 2.46
C GLU A 151 5.87 -17.02 1.60
N GLU A 152 4.97 -17.00 0.63
CA GLU A 152 4.82 -15.87 -0.28
C GLU A 152 4.40 -14.62 0.49
N LEU A 153 3.39 -14.74 1.37
CA LEU A 153 2.93 -13.63 2.19
C LEU A 153 3.99 -13.17 3.20
N TYR A 154 4.69 -14.09 3.88
CA TYR A 154 5.77 -13.72 4.81
C TYR A 154 6.91 -12.98 4.10
N LEU A 155 7.35 -13.47 2.93
CA LEU A 155 8.43 -12.85 2.16
C LEU A 155 8.00 -11.48 1.62
N ARG A 156 6.80 -11.37 1.05
CA ARG A 156 6.23 -10.11 0.55
C ARG A 156 6.24 -9.03 1.62
N GLU A 157 5.89 -9.40 2.85
CA GLU A 157 5.89 -8.46 3.97
C GLU A 157 7.29 -8.14 4.50
N ALA A 158 8.19 -9.13 4.54
CA ALA A 158 9.58 -8.91 4.94
C ALA A 158 10.31 -7.97 3.96
N PHE A 159 9.99 -8.03 2.67
CA PHE A 159 10.56 -7.12 1.66
C PHE A 159 10.21 -5.64 1.89
N LEU A 160 9.21 -5.31 2.70
CA LEU A 160 8.98 -3.91 3.07
C LEU A 160 10.21 -3.28 3.73
N PHE A 161 11.01 -4.07 4.45
CA PHE A 161 12.28 -3.63 5.02
C PHE A 161 13.28 -3.23 3.92
N THR A 162 13.47 -4.06 2.90
CA THR A 162 14.44 -3.82 1.81
C THR A 162 13.95 -2.80 0.79
N ASP A 163 12.63 -2.67 0.64
CA ASP A 163 12.02 -1.84 -0.40
C ASP A 163 11.75 -0.42 0.11
N TRP A 164 11.59 -0.22 1.43
CA TRP A 164 11.28 1.09 2.01
C TRP A 164 12.32 1.58 3.01
N TYR A 165 12.81 0.74 3.91
CA TYR A 165 13.72 1.20 4.96
C TYR A 165 15.17 1.27 4.48
N LEU A 166 15.74 0.16 4.01
CA LEU A 166 17.15 0.14 3.61
C LEU A 166 17.53 1.19 2.54
N PRO A 167 16.67 1.51 1.56
CA PRO A 167 17.00 2.55 0.58
C PRO A 167 17.26 3.93 1.20
N THR A 168 16.70 4.20 2.39
CA THR A 168 16.96 5.44 3.14
C THR A 168 18.38 5.49 3.70
N LEU A 169 19.00 4.34 3.96
CA LEU A 169 20.38 4.24 4.44
C LEU A 169 21.39 4.29 3.29
N PHE A 170 21.06 3.69 2.14
CA PHE A 170 21.96 3.58 0.98
C PHE A 170 21.78 4.68 -0.06
N GLY A 171 20.71 5.47 0.01
CA GLY A 171 20.35 6.47 -1.00
C GLY A 171 19.82 5.87 -2.32
N GLY A 172 19.34 4.62 -2.29
CA GLY A 172 18.86 3.90 -3.47
C GLY A 172 18.46 2.44 -3.20
N PRO A 173 17.85 1.74 -4.17
CA PRO A 173 17.40 0.36 -4.00
C PRO A 173 18.55 -0.61 -3.78
N LEU A 174 18.28 -1.72 -3.08
CA LEU A 174 19.25 -2.79 -2.90
C LEU A 174 19.57 -3.49 -4.23
N PRO A 175 20.83 -3.95 -4.45
CA PRO A 175 21.16 -4.83 -5.56
C PRO A 175 20.30 -6.10 -5.55
N ALA A 176 19.91 -6.58 -6.73
CA ALA A 176 19.06 -7.78 -6.88
C ALA A 176 19.68 -9.03 -6.21
N SER A 177 21.00 -9.15 -6.22
CA SER A 177 21.74 -10.23 -5.53
C SER A 177 21.53 -10.20 -4.02
N GLU A 178 21.50 -9.02 -3.41
CA GLU A 178 21.29 -8.83 -1.97
C GLU A 178 19.83 -9.07 -1.59
N ARG A 179 18.90 -8.59 -2.42
CA ARG A 179 17.47 -8.88 -2.23
C ARG A 179 17.18 -10.39 -2.31
N ARG A 180 17.86 -11.12 -3.20
CA ARG A 180 17.77 -12.58 -3.27
C ARG A 180 18.35 -13.25 -2.02
N ALA A 181 19.52 -12.83 -1.57
CA ALA A 181 20.15 -13.35 -0.36
C ALA A 181 19.25 -13.15 0.87
N PHE A 182 18.62 -11.98 1.00
CA PHE A 182 17.64 -11.70 2.05
C PHE A 182 16.46 -12.66 2.02
N ALA A 183 15.91 -12.94 0.83
CA ALA A 183 14.82 -13.89 0.65
C ALA A 183 15.22 -15.32 1.09
N ASP A 184 16.39 -15.78 0.67
CA ASP A 184 16.89 -17.12 0.98
C ASP A 184 17.11 -17.31 2.50
N LEU A 185 17.57 -16.26 3.19
CA LEU A 185 17.70 -16.25 4.66
C LEU A 185 16.35 -16.36 5.36
N TRP A 186 15.32 -15.65 4.90
CA TRP A 186 13.97 -15.77 5.45
C TRP A 186 13.35 -17.12 5.18
N ARG A 187 13.49 -17.67 3.97
CA ARG A 187 13.01 -19.03 3.66
C ARG A 187 13.58 -20.06 4.62
N ALA A 188 14.90 -20.00 4.85
CA ALA A 188 15.56 -20.91 5.78
C ALA A 188 15.05 -20.76 7.23
N ALA A 189 14.81 -19.53 7.69
CA ALA A 189 14.31 -19.26 9.03
C ALA A 189 12.85 -19.68 9.23
N LEU A 190 12.00 -19.48 8.22
CA LEU A 190 10.56 -19.72 8.26
C LEU A 190 10.18 -21.18 7.96
N ALA A 191 10.96 -21.90 7.14
CA ALA A 191 10.64 -23.26 6.71
C ALA A 191 10.24 -24.21 7.86
N PRO A 192 10.93 -24.20 9.02
CA PRO A 192 10.56 -25.05 10.15
C PRO A 192 9.20 -24.72 10.80
N LEU A 193 8.55 -23.60 10.46
CA LEU A 193 7.26 -23.18 11.02
C LEU A 193 6.07 -23.72 10.23
N TYR A 194 6.26 -24.05 8.95
CA TYR A 194 5.16 -24.51 8.07
C TYR A 194 4.63 -25.90 8.42
N ALA A 195 5.36 -26.66 9.23
CA ALA A 195 4.91 -27.97 9.73
C ALA A 195 3.95 -27.87 10.94
N ALA A 196 3.82 -26.68 11.55
CA ALA A 196 2.93 -26.47 12.68
C ALA A 196 1.46 -26.51 12.24
N GLU A 197 0.59 -27.01 13.10
CA GLU A 197 -0.85 -26.92 12.88
C GLU A 197 -1.27 -25.44 12.91
N PRO A 198 -1.88 -24.93 11.83
CA PRO A 198 -2.14 -23.51 11.72
C PRO A 198 -3.44 -23.14 12.44
N VAL A 199 -3.47 -21.94 13.00
CA VAL A 199 -4.60 -21.39 13.75
C VAL A 199 -5.01 -20.04 13.17
N LEU A 200 -6.17 -19.54 13.58
CA LEU A 200 -6.55 -18.17 13.28
C LEU A 200 -5.52 -17.19 13.89
N THR A 201 -4.91 -16.38 13.03
CA THR A 201 -3.97 -15.31 13.39
C THR A 201 -4.59 -13.97 13.01
N LEU A 202 -4.90 -13.13 14.01
CA LEU A 202 -5.53 -11.83 13.83
C LEU A 202 -4.56 -10.77 13.28
N ARG A 203 -3.25 -10.98 13.43
CA ARG A 203 -2.12 -10.16 12.97
C ARG A 203 -1.90 -8.86 13.77
N ASP A 204 -2.96 -8.11 14.03
CA ASP A 204 -2.91 -6.83 14.76
C ASP A 204 -3.42 -6.94 16.21
N TYR A 205 -3.06 -8.06 16.87
CA TYR A 205 -3.40 -8.36 18.25
C TYR A 205 -2.48 -7.62 19.26
N HIS A 206 -2.69 -6.33 19.45
CA HIS A 206 -1.90 -5.50 20.38
C HIS A 206 -2.77 -4.55 21.22
N ALA A 207 -2.19 -3.90 22.24
CA ALA A 207 -2.95 -3.19 23.27
C ALA A 207 -3.92 -2.12 22.74
N ASP A 208 -3.57 -1.41 21.67
CA ASP A 208 -4.46 -0.40 21.08
C ASP A 208 -5.65 -0.97 20.28
N ASN A 209 -5.61 -2.26 19.92
CA ASN A 209 -6.68 -2.99 19.23
C ASN A 209 -7.45 -3.94 20.15
N LEU A 210 -7.19 -3.89 21.46
CA LEU A 210 -7.92 -4.63 22.48
C LEU A 210 -8.73 -3.69 23.37
N MET A 211 -9.99 -4.04 23.62
CA MET A 211 -10.92 -3.30 24.49
C MET A 211 -11.12 -4.03 25.81
N TRP A 212 -11.05 -3.31 26.91
CA TRP A 212 -11.36 -3.86 28.22
C TRP A 212 -12.87 -3.79 28.50
N LEU A 213 -13.49 -4.95 28.67
CA LEU A 213 -14.94 -5.10 28.88
C LEU A 213 -15.21 -5.77 30.23
N PRO A 214 -14.95 -5.08 31.37
CA PRO A 214 -14.97 -5.70 32.70
C PRO A 214 -16.31 -6.27 33.13
N ALA A 215 -17.41 -5.79 32.51
CA ALA A 215 -18.76 -6.29 32.77
C ALA A 215 -19.07 -7.63 32.06
N ARG A 216 -18.25 -8.06 31.10
CA ARG A 216 -18.35 -9.38 30.45
C ARG A 216 -17.61 -10.43 31.29
N ALA A 217 -17.79 -11.72 30.98
CA ALA A 217 -17.16 -12.83 31.71
C ALA A 217 -16.10 -13.55 30.87
N GLY A 218 -15.07 -14.10 31.53
CA GLY A 218 -14.05 -14.92 30.88
C GLY A 218 -13.33 -14.18 29.75
N VAL A 219 -13.19 -14.86 28.60
CA VAL A 219 -12.54 -14.34 27.38
C VAL A 219 -13.33 -13.18 26.74
N ALA A 220 -14.64 -13.08 27.01
CA ALA A 220 -15.45 -11.99 26.50
C ALA A 220 -15.12 -10.63 27.16
N ARG A 221 -14.26 -10.60 28.19
CA ARG A 221 -13.70 -9.34 28.72
C ARG A 221 -12.70 -8.68 27.77
N VAL A 222 -12.25 -9.40 26.75
CA VAL A 222 -11.31 -8.92 25.73
C VAL A 222 -12.08 -8.62 24.45
N GLY A 223 -12.39 -7.34 24.25
CA GLY A 223 -12.95 -6.89 22.98
C GLY A 223 -11.87 -6.86 21.90
N LEU A 224 -12.19 -7.37 20.72
CA LEU A 224 -11.28 -7.51 19.59
C LEU A 224 -11.62 -6.46 18.54
N LEU A 225 -10.61 -5.74 18.05
CA LEU A 225 -10.71 -4.81 16.92
C LEU A 225 -9.67 -5.18 15.85
N ASP A 226 -9.82 -4.62 14.65
CA ASP A 226 -8.81 -4.66 13.58
C ASP A 226 -8.35 -6.07 13.16
N TYR A 227 -9.30 -7.00 13.06
CA TYR A 227 -9.05 -8.42 12.74
C TYR A 227 -9.45 -8.80 11.30
N GLN A 228 -9.90 -7.84 10.47
CA GLN A 228 -10.43 -8.14 9.13
C GLN A 228 -9.40 -8.70 8.15
N ASP A 229 -8.10 -8.49 8.42
CA ASP A 229 -7.00 -9.01 7.62
C ASP A 229 -6.48 -10.36 8.15
N ALA A 230 -7.21 -11.02 9.05
CA ALA A 230 -6.79 -12.26 9.68
C ALA A 230 -6.50 -13.38 8.67
N VAL A 231 -5.56 -14.25 9.05
CA VAL A 231 -5.03 -15.34 8.24
C VAL A 231 -4.98 -16.63 9.04
N ILE A 232 -4.73 -17.74 8.35
CA ILE A 232 -4.44 -19.04 8.97
C ILE A 232 -2.92 -19.21 9.05
N GLY A 233 -2.35 -19.12 10.25
CA GLY A 233 -0.91 -19.00 10.48
C GLY A 233 -0.44 -19.67 11.77
N HIS A 234 0.78 -19.34 12.20
CA HIS A 234 1.39 -19.96 13.39
C HIS A 234 0.89 -19.29 14.67
N LEU A 235 0.54 -20.10 15.68
CA LEU A 235 -0.01 -19.69 16.99
C LEU A 235 0.86 -18.74 17.84
N ALA A 236 2.08 -18.43 17.39
CA ALA A 236 3.00 -17.54 18.08
C ALA A 236 2.84 -16.08 17.62
N TYR A 237 2.28 -15.86 16.43
CA TYR A 237 2.29 -14.56 15.78
C TYR A 237 1.53 -13.48 16.57
N ASP A 238 0.33 -13.79 17.06
CA ASP A 238 -0.45 -12.82 17.82
C ASP A 238 0.12 -12.58 19.23
N LEU A 239 0.80 -13.56 19.82
CA LEU A 239 1.53 -13.37 21.08
C LEU A 239 2.75 -12.45 20.88
N VAL A 240 3.47 -12.60 19.75
CA VAL A 240 4.50 -11.63 19.34
C VAL A 240 3.87 -10.24 19.21
N SER A 241 2.74 -10.13 18.49
CA SER A 241 2.07 -8.84 18.27
C SER A 241 1.70 -8.12 19.57
N LEU A 242 1.29 -8.87 20.59
CA LEU A 242 0.93 -8.37 21.91
C LEU A 242 2.14 -7.94 22.75
N LEU A 243 3.16 -8.79 22.82
CA LEU A 243 4.29 -8.63 23.75
C LEU A 243 5.43 -7.79 23.16
N GLU A 244 5.47 -7.69 21.83
CA GLU A 244 6.41 -6.86 21.06
C GLU A 244 5.66 -5.70 20.39
N ASP A 245 4.89 -4.98 21.20
CA ASP A 245 4.13 -3.83 20.73
C ASP A 245 5.09 -2.67 20.37
N ALA A 246 5.02 -2.25 19.11
CA ALA A 246 5.78 -1.12 18.58
C ALA A 246 5.34 0.22 19.20
N ARG A 247 4.14 0.30 19.77
CA ARG A 247 3.51 1.53 20.26
C ARG A 247 3.58 1.69 21.78
N ARG A 248 3.85 0.60 22.51
CA ARG A 248 3.85 0.58 23.97
C ARG A 248 5.08 -0.11 24.55
N ASP A 249 5.54 0.39 25.70
CA ASP A 249 6.65 -0.22 26.42
C ASP A 249 6.26 -1.41 27.30
N VAL A 250 6.16 -2.60 26.68
CA VAL A 250 5.99 -3.85 27.42
C VAL A 250 7.31 -4.25 28.07
N SER A 251 7.37 -4.25 29.40
CA SER A 251 8.58 -4.62 30.12
C SER A 251 9.02 -6.07 29.82
N PRO A 252 10.33 -6.37 29.79
CA PRO A 252 10.82 -7.73 29.61
C PRO A 252 10.25 -8.73 30.64
N GLN A 253 10.01 -8.27 31.87
CA GLN A 253 9.45 -9.08 32.94
C GLN A 253 7.99 -9.47 32.65
N LEU A 254 7.17 -8.51 32.19
CA LEU A 254 5.78 -8.78 31.80
C LEU A 254 5.73 -9.71 30.58
N ALA A 255 6.54 -9.43 29.56
CA ALA A 255 6.61 -10.25 28.36
C ALA A 255 6.97 -11.72 28.68
N GLU A 256 8.00 -11.94 29.50
CA GLU A 256 8.39 -13.29 29.90
C GLU A 256 7.34 -13.99 30.78
N ALA A 257 6.65 -13.25 31.67
CA ALA A 257 5.56 -13.80 32.46
C ALA A 257 4.39 -14.25 31.57
N MET A 258 4.01 -13.45 30.57
CA MET A 258 2.94 -13.75 29.64
C MET A 258 3.30 -14.89 28.68
N MET A 259 4.55 -14.96 28.23
CA MET A 259 5.10 -16.09 27.47
C MET A 259 4.95 -17.40 28.24
N LYS A 260 5.41 -17.44 29.50
CA LYS A 260 5.30 -18.63 30.35
C LYS A 260 3.85 -19.01 30.60
N ARG A 261 2.97 -18.03 30.82
CA ARG A 261 1.52 -18.26 30.97
C ARG A 261 0.95 -18.92 29.71
N TYR A 262 1.25 -18.38 28.54
CA TYR A 262 0.79 -18.92 27.26
C TYR A 262 1.27 -20.36 27.05
N ILE A 263 2.57 -20.63 27.27
CA ILE A 263 3.15 -21.98 27.13
C ILE A 263 2.46 -22.97 28.06
N ALA A 264 2.34 -22.62 29.35
CA ALA A 264 1.69 -23.48 30.34
C ALA A 264 0.21 -23.75 30.01
N ALA A 265 -0.52 -22.74 29.54
CA ALA A 265 -1.94 -22.86 29.25
C ALA A 265 -2.20 -23.56 27.91
N SER A 266 -1.39 -23.35 26.88
CA SER A 266 -1.57 -23.99 25.56
C SER A 266 -1.04 -25.42 25.50
N GLY A 267 -0.03 -25.76 26.32
CA GLY A 267 0.62 -27.07 26.30
C GLY A 267 1.62 -27.27 25.15
N VAL A 268 2.00 -26.19 24.46
CA VAL A 268 3.05 -26.23 23.42
C VAL A 268 4.41 -26.56 24.01
N GLU A 269 5.27 -27.18 23.22
CA GLU A 269 6.65 -27.45 23.63
C GLU A 269 7.46 -26.14 23.62
N GLU A 270 8.11 -25.85 24.75
CA GLU A 270 8.69 -24.53 25.02
C GLU A 270 9.81 -24.14 24.04
N ALA A 271 10.74 -25.05 23.71
CA ALA A 271 11.89 -24.71 22.88
C ALA A 271 11.48 -24.40 21.43
N SER A 272 10.60 -25.21 20.85
CA SER A 272 10.05 -24.99 19.50
C SER A 272 9.18 -23.73 19.44
N PHE A 273 8.37 -23.47 20.48
CA PHE A 273 7.56 -22.27 20.56
C PHE A 273 8.40 -21.00 20.68
N ARG A 274 9.44 -20.98 21.52
CA ARG A 274 10.37 -19.84 21.64
C ARG A 274 11.15 -19.60 20.35
N ARG A 275 11.55 -20.66 19.63
CA ARG A 275 12.14 -20.52 18.29
C ARG A 275 11.16 -19.85 17.33
N ALA A 276 9.92 -20.32 17.28
CA ALA A 276 8.90 -19.75 16.41
C ALA A 276 8.60 -18.28 16.75
N TYR A 277 8.51 -17.97 18.05
CA TYR A 277 8.33 -16.62 18.54
C TYR A 277 9.45 -15.69 18.07
N ALA A 278 10.72 -16.07 18.23
CA ALA A 278 11.85 -15.25 17.77
C ALA A 278 11.85 -15.06 16.24
N VAL A 279 11.57 -16.11 15.46
CA VAL A 279 11.53 -16.01 13.98
C VAL A 279 10.40 -15.08 13.52
N LEU A 280 9.20 -15.21 14.10
CA LEU A 280 8.05 -14.40 13.73
C LEU A 280 8.15 -12.97 14.29
N GLY A 281 8.75 -12.80 15.46
CA GLY A 281 9.17 -11.50 16.02
C GLY A 281 10.06 -10.76 15.04
N ALA A 282 11.16 -11.38 14.63
CA ALA A 282 12.08 -10.78 13.68
C ALA A 282 11.37 -10.43 12.35
N GLN A 283 10.54 -11.34 11.82
CA GLN A 283 9.83 -11.12 10.55
C GLN A 283 8.86 -9.93 10.66
N ARG A 284 8.06 -9.90 11.73
CA ARG A 284 7.08 -8.85 11.99
C ARG A 284 7.77 -7.51 12.24
N ASN A 285 8.83 -7.48 13.03
CA ASN A 285 9.54 -6.23 13.33
C ASN A 285 10.25 -5.67 12.09
N ALA A 286 10.85 -6.52 11.25
CA ALA A 286 11.39 -6.08 9.94
C ALA A 286 10.30 -5.50 9.04
N LYS A 287 9.14 -6.18 8.93
CA LYS A 287 7.95 -5.68 8.23
C LYS A 287 7.52 -4.30 8.76
N ILE A 288 7.41 -4.12 10.09
CA ILE A 288 6.96 -2.87 10.71
C ILE A 288 7.91 -1.71 10.42
N ILE A 289 9.23 -1.92 10.50
CA ILE A 289 10.22 -0.89 10.15
C ILE A 289 9.99 -0.41 8.70
N GLY A 290 9.76 -1.34 7.78
CA GLY A 290 9.39 -1.03 6.39
C GLY A 290 8.06 -0.27 6.28
N ILE A 291 7.01 -0.71 6.99
CA ILE A 291 5.69 -0.06 6.99
C ILE A 291 5.76 1.38 7.52
N PHE A 292 6.43 1.62 8.64
CA PHE A 292 6.54 2.96 9.23
C PHE A 292 7.29 3.92 8.30
N THR A 293 8.36 3.44 7.67
CA THR A 293 9.08 4.21 6.65
C THR A 293 8.20 4.52 5.45
N ARG A 294 7.43 3.54 4.97
CA ARG A 294 6.47 3.71 3.88
C ARG A 294 5.36 4.69 4.24
N LEU A 295 4.79 4.63 5.45
CA LEU A 295 3.73 5.53 5.89
C LEU A 295 4.21 7.00 5.91
N TYR A 296 5.48 7.22 6.21
CA TYR A 296 6.06 8.55 6.04
C TYR A 296 6.28 8.90 4.56
N ALA A 297 6.99 8.05 3.81
CA ALA A 297 7.35 8.32 2.41
C ALA A 297 6.11 8.51 1.51
N ARG A 298 5.13 7.63 1.64
CA ARG A 298 3.91 7.63 0.86
C ARG A 298 2.86 8.56 1.44
N ASP A 299 2.65 8.59 2.75
CA ASP A 299 1.46 9.23 3.35
C ASP A 299 1.79 10.45 4.24
N GLY A 300 3.07 10.81 4.39
CA GLY A 300 3.52 11.96 5.17
C GLY A 300 3.34 11.81 6.68
N LYS A 301 3.07 10.60 7.19
CA LYS A 301 2.76 10.36 8.61
C LYS A 301 4.04 10.26 9.45
N ALA A 302 4.62 11.42 9.78
CA ALA A 302 5.91 11.53 10.51
C ALA A 302 5.94 10.84 11.88
N ILE A 303 4.80 10.76 12.58
CA ILE A 303 4.71 10.15 13.92
C ILE A 303 5.19 8.69 13.98
N TYR A 304 5.14 7.95 12.86
CA TYR A 304 5.60 6.56 12.84
C TYR A 304 7.13 6.43 12.83
N LEU A 305 7.87 7.46 12.41
CA LEU A 305 9.33 7.42 12.40
C LEU A 305 9.89 7.37 13.83
N ASP A 306 9.21 8.01 14.78
CA ASP A 306 9.60 8.03 16.19
C ASP A 306 9.49 6.63 16.85
N LEU A 307 8.71 5.72 16.26
CA LEU A 307 8.54 4.35 16.74
C LEU A 307 9.63 3.39 16.21
N ILE A 308 10.33 3.74 15.11
CA ILE A 308 11.31 2.86 14.46
C ILE A 308 12.44 2.42 15.40
N PRO A 309 13.06 3.29 16.23
CA PRO A 309 14.13 2.86 17.15
C PRO A 309 13.70 1.76 18.12
N ARG A 310 12.45 1.79 18.58
CA ARG A 310 11.89 0.74 19.44
C ARG A 310 11.77 -0.58 18.70
N VAL A 311 11.24 -0.54 17.48
CA VAL A 311 11.05 -1.74 16.65
C VAL A 311 12.41 -2.36 16.27
N TRP A 312 13.44 -1.53 16.09
CA TRP A 312 14.81 -2.01 15.97
C TRP A 312 15.30 -2.77 17.20
N GLY A 313 15.04 -2.25 18.41
CA GLY A 313 15.40 -2.94 19.64
C GLY A 313 14.70 -4.31 19.79
N LEU A 314 13.43 -4.40 19.35
CA LEU A 314 12.69 -5.67 19.31
C LEU A 314 13.31 -6.64 18.29
N LEU A 315 13.53 -6.18 17.05
CA LEU A 315 14.18 -6.97 16.01
C LEU A 315 15.57 -7.47 16.42
N GLU A 316 16.39 -6.61 17.03
CA GLU A 316 17.74 -6.98 17.49
C GLU A 316 17.70 -8.08 18.55
N ARG A 317 16.76 -7.99 19.50
CA ARG A 317 16.52 -9.04 20.50
C ARG A 317 16.14 -10.37 19.86
N ASP A 318 15.23 -10.36 18.88
CA ASP A 318 14.83 -11.59 18.19
C ASP A 318 16.00 -12.23 17.43
N LEU A 319 16.81 -11.40 16.76
CA LEU A 319 17.98 -11.82 16.00
C LEU A 319 19.09 -12.46 16.87
N GLU A 320 19.05 -12.30 18.20
CA GLU A 320 19.96 -13.02 19.11
C GLU A 320 19.69 -14.53 19.14
N HIS A 321 18.49 -14.97 18.74
CA HIS A 321 18.16 -16.38 18.73
C HIS A 321 19.04 -17.15 17.70
N PRO A 322 19.64 -18.31 18.05
CA PRO A 322 20.56 -19.04 17.17
C PRO A 322 20.01 -19.36 15.77
N ALA A 323 18.70 -19.60 15.66
CA ALA A 323 18.03 -19.86 14.38
C ALA A 323 18.12 -18.69 13.37
N LEU A 324 18.39 -17.46 13.86
CA LEU A 324 18.44 -16.25 13.04
C LEU A 324 19.86 -15.72 12.82
N ARG A 325 20.91 -16.46 13.24
CA ARG A 325 22.29 -15.98 13.20
C ARG A 325 22.77 -15.53 11.81
N ALA A 326 22.36 -16.24 10.77
CA ALA A 326 22.70 -15.89 9.39
C ALA A 326 22.01 -14.60 8.94
N LEU A 327 20.73 -14.42 9.31
CA LEU A 327 19.97 -13.22 9.04
C LEU A 327 20.53 -12.02 9.83
N GLN A 328 20.85 -12.22 11.11
CA GLN A 328 21.48 -11.21 11.96
C GLN A 328 22.75 -10.68 11.31
N LYS A 329 23.63 -11.59 10.86
CA LYS A 329 24.87 -11.21 10.17
C LYS A 329 24.62 -10.37 8.92
N TRP A 330 23.60 -10.73 8.13
CA TRP A 330 23.25 -9.96 6.94
C TRP A 330 22.69 -8.58 7.29
N ILE A 331 21.84 -8.48 8.31
CA ILE A 331 21.29 -7.20 8.79
C ILE A 331 22.39 -6.31 9.39
N ASP A 332 23.36 -6.88 10.11
CA ASP A 332 24.55 -6.18 10.62
C ASP A 332 25.44 -5.62 9.51
N ASP A 333 25.55 -6.32 8.39
CA ASP A 333 26.26 -5.83 7.20
C ASP A 333 25.50 -4.72 6.47
N LYS A 334 24.17 -4.87 6.29
CA LYS A 334 23.37 -3.92 5.48
C LYS A 334 22.84 -2.72 6.25
N ALA A 335 22.64 -2.83 7.54
CA ALA A 335 22.20 -1.73 8.38
C ALA A 335 23.03 -1.79 9.66
N PRO A 336 24.26 -1.27 9.70
CA PRO A 336 25.10 -1.36 10.90
C PRO A 336 24.44 -0.74 12.14
N PRO A 337 24.74 -1.21 13.37
CA PRO A 337 24.10 -0.71 14.60
C PRO A 337 24.09 0.81 14.78
N ALA A 338 25.13 1.50 14.29
CA ALA A 338 25.23 2.95 14.34
C ALA A 338 24.13 3.68 13.54
N MET A 339 23.54 3.03 12.54
CA MET A 339 22.52 3.57 11.65
C MET A 339 21.08 3.23 12.07
N ARG A 340 20.88 2.37 13.08
CA ARG A 340 19.56 1.85 13.50
C ARG A 340 18.88 2.67 14.59
N ARG A 341 19.68 3.37 15.41
CA ARG A 341 19.24 3.94 16.69
C ARG A 341 18.59 5.32 16.60
N ALA A 342 18.76 6.00 15.48
CA ALA A 342 18.08 7.26 15.20
C ALA A 342 16.82 6.97 14.38
N ALA A 343 15.72 7.67 14.69
CA ALA A 343 14.62 7.74 13.75
C ALA A 343 15.17 8.27 12.40
N PRO A 344 14.80 7.66 11.27
CA PRO A 344 15.12 8.23 9.96
C PRO A 344 14.68 9.69 9.93
N LYS A 345 15.51 10.59 9.41
CA LYS A 345 15.08 11.99 9.31
C LYS A 345 14.07 12.10 8.19
N ALA A 346 13.04 12.91 8.43
CA ALA A 346 12.01 13.25 7.47
C ALA A 346 12.58 13.71 6.10
N ASP A 347 13.69 14.45 6.11
CA ASP A 347 14.36 14.95 4.91
C ASP A 347 15.17 13.86 4.17
N ASP A 348 15.59 12.81 4.87
CA ASP A 348 16.35 11.69 4.30
C ASP A 348 15.41 10.70 3.58
N ILE A 349 14.11 10.72 3.90
CA ILE A 349 13.11 9.85 3.28
C ILE A 349 12.37 10.60 2.17
N ARG A 350 12.63 10.20 0.93
CA ARG A 350 12.00 10.76 -0.26
C ARG A 350 10.50 10.46 -0.27
N ARG A 351 9.68 11.50 -0.47
CA ARG A 351 8.23 11.34 -0.59
C ARG A 351 7.82 10.95 -2.00
N LEU A 352 6.85 10.06 -2.09
CA LEU A 352 6.22 9.69 -3.35
C LEU A 352 5.46 10.88 -3.95
N PRO A 353 5.62 11.18 -5.25
CA PRO A 353 4.74 12.10 -5.94
C PRO A 353 3.27 11.70 -5.75
N LYS A 354 2.45 12.65 -5.33
CA LYS A 354 1.00 12.44 -5.10
C LYS A 354 0.12 12.80 -6.28
N ARG A 355 0.71 13.44 -7.29
CA ARG A 355 0.02 13.94 -8.49
C ARG A 355 0.66 13.33 -9.73
N ALA A 356 -0.17 13.11 -10.74
CA ALA A 356 0.27 12.60 -12.03
C ALA A 356 -0.46 13.26 -13.20
N MET A 357 0.16 13.22 -14.37
CA MET A 357 -0.46 13.52 -15.66
C MET A 357 -0.44 12.23 -16.50
N VAL A 358 -1.56 11.89 -17.14
CA VAL A 358 -1.61 10.86 -18.19
C VAL A 358 -1.94 11.54 -19.52
N LEU A 359 -1.02 11.46 -20.46
CA LEU A 359 -1.14 12.08 -21.79
C LEU A 359 -2.01 11.20 -22.70
N ALA A 360 -3.27 11.58 -22.85
CA ALA A 360 -4.32 10.86 -23.57
C ALA A 360 -4.92 11.63 -24.77
N ALA A 361 -4.41 12.83 -25.07
CA ALA A 361 -4.93 13.69 -26.15
C ALA A 361 -4.44 13.34 -27.58
N GLY A 362 -3.56 12.34 -27.75
CA GLY A 362 -2.94 12.05 -29.05
C GLY A 362 -3.92 11.56 -30.14
N LEU A 363 -3.69 11.99 -31.39
CA LEU A 363 -4.49 11.58 -32.57
C LEU A 363 -4.35 10.08 -32.94
N GLY A 364 -3.28 9.42 -32.49
CA GLY A 364 -3.07 7.99 -32.74
C GLY A 364 -3.00 7.59 -34.22
N LEU A 365 -2.45 8.46 -35.09
CA LEU A 365 -2.49 8.27 -36.55
C LEU A 365 -1.87 6.94 -37.03
N ARG A 366 -0.83 6.45 -36.34
CA ARG A 366 -0.16 5.17 -36.64
C ARG A 366 -0.95 3.92 -36.21
N MET A 367 -2.05 4.10 -35.48
CA MET A 367 -2.94 3.04 -35.00
C MET A 367 -4.21 2.88 -35.85
N ARG A 368 -4.32 3.58 -36.98
CA ARG A 368 -5.46 3.43 -37.89
C ARG A 368 -5.52 2.00 -38.46
N PRO A 369 -6.73 1.46 -38.71
CA PRO A 369 -8.03 2.11 -38.59
C PRO A 369 -8.63 2.12 -37.17
N LEU A 370 -8.01 1.48 -36.17
CA LEU A 370 -8.58 1.38 -34.82
C LEU A 370 -8.88 2.76 -34.22
N THR A 371 -7.98 3.72 -34.43
CA THR A 371 -8.13 5.08 -33.90
C THR A 371 -9.14 5.94 -34.61
N GLU A 372 -9.78 5.47 -35.68
CA GLU A 372 -10.91 6.17 -36.30
C GLU A 372 -12.18 6.08 -35.45
N HIS A 373 -12.27 5.06 -34.58
CA HIS A 373 -13.46 4.79 -33.77
C HIS A 373 -13.17 4.63 -32.27
N CYS A 374 -11.90 4.59 -31.86
CA CYS A 374 -11.51 4.45 -30.47
C CYS A 374 -10.28 5.33 -30.15
N PRO A 375 -10.30 6.22 -29.14
CA PRO A 375 -9.08 6.92 -28.71
C PRO A 375 -7.96 5.92 -28.40
N LYS A 376 -6.73 6.23 -28.82
CA LYS A 376 -5.57 5.32 -28.60
C LYS A 376 -5.45 4.82 -27.15
N PRO A 377 -5.59 5.66 -26.10
CA PRO A 377 -5.48 5.20 -24.71
C PRO A 377 -6.57 4.20 -24.28
N LEU A 378 -7.70 4.15 -24.99
CA LEU A 378 -8.79 3.22 -24.71
C LEU A 378 -8.67 1.89 -25.49
N ILE A 379 -7.62 1.72 -26.30
CA ILE A 379 -7.35 0.43 -26.94
C ILE A 379 -6.93 -0.57 -25.87
N GLU A 380 -7.52 -1.77 -25.94
CA GLU A 380 -7.29 -2.84 -24.99
C GLU A 380 -6.06 -3.68 -25.34
N VAL A 381 -5.31 -4.05 -24.31
CA VAL A 381 -4.20 -5.01 -24.39
C VAL A 381 -4.43 -6.04 -23.29
N ALA A 382 -4.62 -7.31 -23.69
CA ALA A 382 -5.03 -8.40 -22.79
C ALA A 382 -6.32 -8.11 -21.99
N GLY A 383 -7.32 -7.49 -22.62
CA GLY A 383 -8.66 -7.29 -22.06
C GLY A 383 -8.82 -6.07 -21.14
N GLU A 384 -7.80 -5.20 -21.08
CA GLU A 384 -7.82 -3.98 -20.27
C GLU A 384 -7.31 -2.79 -21.10
N THR A 385 -7.91 -1.60 -20.91
CA THR A 385 -7.45 -0.39 -21.61
C THR A 385 -6.09 0.07 -21.11
N MET A 386 -5.25 0.61 -22.00
CA MET A 386 -3.95 1.17 -21.58
C MET A 386 -4.10 2.31 -20.56
N LEU A 387 -5.15 3.12 -20.70
CA LEU A 387 -5.47 4.20 -19.76
C LEU A 387 -5.80 3.68 -18.37
N ASP A 388 -6.67 2.67 -18.25
CA ASP A 388 -7.04 2.09 -16.96
C ASP A 388 -5.82 1.49 -16.27
N ARG A 389 -5.02 0.74 -17.02
CA ARG A 389 -3.80 0.13 -16.50
C ARG A 389 -2.82 1.18 -15.95
N ALA A 390 -2.60 2.26 -16.69
CA ALA A 390 -1.74 3.35 -16.22
C ALA A 390 -2.28 3.99 -14.93
N LEU A 391 -3.59 4.24 -14.86
CA LEU A 391 -4.25 4.78 -13.66
C LEU A 391 -4.21 3.80 -12.48
N ASP A 392 -4.32 2.50 -12.72
CA ASP A 392 -4.26 1.47 -11.70
C ASP A 392 -2.85 1.29 -11.14
N HIS A 393 -1.81 1.36 -11.98
CA HIS A 393 -0.43 1.44 -11.48
C HIS A 393 -0.18 2.70 -10.64
N LEU A 394 -0.72 3.86 -11.06
CA LEU A 394 -0.63 5.10 -10.27
C LEU A 394 -1.31 4.95 -8.92
N ALA A 395 -2.52 4.40 -8.88
CA ALA A 395 -3.25 4.14 -7.64
C ALA A 395 -2.50 3.17 -6.72
N ALA A 396 -1.96 2.08 -7.27
CA ALA A 396 -1.16 1.11 -6.54
C ALA A 396 0.13 1.72 -5.95
N ALA A 397 0.72 2.69 -6.66
CA ALA A 397 1.86 3.47 -6.18
C ALA A 397 1.50 4.54 -5.13
N GLY A 398 0.21 4.73 -4.82
CA GLY A 398 -0.26 5.70 -3.83
C GLY A 398 -0.38 7.13 -4.35
N VAL A 399 -0.62 7.30 -5.66
CA VAL A 399 -0.95 8.60 -6.27
C VAL A 399 -2.41 8.91 -6.01
N ASP A 400 -2.68 10.09 -5.45
CA ASP A 400 -4.02 10.47 -4.98
C ASP A 400 -4.84 11.16 -6.07
N GLY A 401 -4.18 11.83 -7.03
CA GLY A 401 -4.87 12.53 -8.12
C GLY A 401 -4.11 12.52 -9.45
N ALA A 402 -4.85 12.44 -10.55
CA ALA A 402 -4.30 12.42 -11.90
C ALA A 402 -5.05 13.39 -12.80
N VAL A 403 -4.30 14.11 -13.63
CA VAL A 403 -4.84 14.89 -14.74
C VAL A 403 -4.79 14.04 -16.00
N VAL A 404 -5.88 13.98 -16.76
CA VAL A 404 -5.94 13.28 -18.05
C VAL A 404 -6.37 14.27 -19.11
N ASN A 405 -5.51 14.53 -20.11
CA ASN A 405 -5.88 15.41 -21.21
C ASN A 405 -6.68 14.69 -22.30
N VAL A 406 -7.62 15.39 -22.94
CA VAL A 406 -8.50 14.83 -23.96
C VAL A 406 -8.58 15.73 -25.19
N HIS A 407 -8.57 15.13 -26.38
CA HIS A 407 -8.73 15.85 -27.65
C HIS A 407 -9.44 14.97 -28.69
N HIS A 408 -8.75 13.95 -29.22
CA HIS A 408 -9.33 13.04 -30.21
C HIS A 408 -10.42 12.15 -29.60
N LEU A 409 -11.63 12.17 -30.18
CA LEU A 409 -12.80 11.43 -29.68
C LEU A 409 -13.02 11.64 -28.16
N ALA A 410 -12.80 12.87 -27.68
CA ALA A 410 -12.74 13.21 -26.26
C ALA A 410 -13.95 12.73 -25.43
N ASP A 411 -15.15 12.75 -25.99
CA ASP A 411 -16.37 12.32 -25.29
C ASP A 411 -16.33 10.83 -24.89
N MET A 412 -15.65 9.98 -25.66
CA MET A 412 -15.46 8.58 -25.30
C MET A 412 -14.59 8.47 -24.06
N THR A 413 -13.45 9.16 -24.03
CA THR A 413 -12.55 9.19 -22.87
C THR A 413 -13.24 9.79 -21.65
N ARG A 414 -14.02 10.88 -21.79
CA ARG A 414 -14.81 11.45 -20.68
C ARG A 414 -15.78 10.45 -20.08
N ARG A 415 -16.57 9.77 -20.92
CA ARG A 415 -17.52 8.75 -20.46
C ARG A 415 -16.83 7.57 -19.81
N HIS A 416 -15.68 7.16 -20.33
CA HIS A 416 -14.87 6.09 -19.76
C HIS A 416 -14.37 6.47 -18.36
N LEU A 417 -13.72 7.63 -18.23
CA LEU A 417 -13.19 8.13 -16.95
C LEU A 417 -14.28 8.41 -15.91
N ALA A 418 -15.47 8.85 -16.33
CA ALA A 418 -16.60 9.07 -15.43
C ALA A 418 -17.05 7.79 -14.70
N ARG A 419 -16.81 6.60 -15.30
CA ARG A 419 -17.09 5.30 -14.68
C ARG A 419 -16.05 4.89 -13.62
N ARG A 420 -14.97 5.67 -13.45
CA ARG A 420 -13.92 5.48 -12.43
C ARG A 420 -14.00 6.49 -11.28
N CYS A 421 -15.10 7.23 -11.14
CA CYS A 421 -15.21 8.32 -10.15
C CYS A 421 -15.14 7.86 -8.68
N ASP A 422 -15.31 6.57 -8.42
CA ASP A 422 -15.19 5.89 -7.13
C ASP A 422 -13.77 5.34 -6.84
N ARG A 423 -12.88 5.37 -7.84
CA ARG A 423 -11.52 4.82 -7.77
C ARG A 423 -10.47 5.94 -7.65
N LEU A 424 -9.30 5.57 -7.14
CA LEU A 424 -8.10 6.41 -7.26
C LEU A 424 -7.40 6.15 -8.61
N PRO A 425 -6.54 7.09 -9.06
CA PRO A 425 -6.43 8.47 -8.55
C PRO A 425 -7.70 9.30 -8.84
N GLU A 426 -7.96 10.36 -8.07
CA GLU A 426 -9.00 11.34 -8.41
C GLU A 426 -8.67 11.99 -9.76
N ILE A 427 -9.58 11.87 -10.73
CA ILE A 427 -9.32 12.27 -12.11
C ILE A 427 -9.83 13.69 -12.37
N VAL A 428 -8.94 14.57 -12.80
CA VAL A 428 -9.26 15.86 -13.42
C VAL A 428 -9.07 15.73 -14.93
N ILE A 429 -10.08 16.12 -15.70
CA ILE A 429 -9.98 16.12 -17.16
C ILE A 429 -9.50 17.50 -17.63
N CYS A 430 -8.39 17.50 -18.37
CA CYS A 430 -7.86 18.69 -19.03
C CYS A 430 -8.30 18.70 -20.50
N ASP A 431 -9.16 19.64 -20.86
CA ASP A 431 -9.77 19.69 -22.19
C ASP A 431 -8.85 20.40 -23.20
N GLU A 432 -8.42 19.68 -24.23
CA GLU A 432 -7.62 20.21 -25.35
C GLU A 432 -8.40 20.16 -26.67
N THR A 433 -9.71 19.93 -26.67
CA THR A 433 -10.52 19.80 -27.90
C THR A 433 -10.46 21.04 -28.80
N ALA A 434 -10.31 22.24 -28.21
CA ALA A 434 -10.18 23.49 -28.96
C ALA A 434 -8.83 23.64 -29.67
N GLN A 435 -7.76 23.09 -29.08
CA GLN A 435 -6.39 23.14 -29.60
C GLN A 435 -5.55 22.04 -28.95
N LEU A 436 -4.98 21.15 -29.76
CA LEU A 436 -4.03 20.14 -29.28
C LEU A 436 -2.71 20.80 -28.89
N LEU A 437 -2.25 20.60 -27.65
CA LEU A 437 -1.11 21.30 -27.06
C LEU A 437 0.21 20.50 -27.12
N ASP A 438 0.20 19.30 -27.71
CA ASP A 438 1.31 18.35 -27.63
C ASP A 438 1.66 18.00 -26.16
N SER A 439 2.62 17.11 -25.97
CA SER A 439 3.02 16.54 -24.67
C SER A 439 3.47 17.58 -23.65
N GLY A 440 4.30 18.55 -24.05
CA GLY A 440 4.84 19.57 -23.14
C GLY A 440 3.82 20.66 -22.82
N GLY A 441 3.09 21.12 -23.83
CA GLY A 441 2.01 22.09 -23.64
C GLY A 441 0.86 21.54 -22.81
N GLY A 442 0.51 20.26 -22.99
CA GLY A 442 -0.49 19.59 -22.17
C GLY A 442 -0.11 19.50 -20.69
N VAL A 443 1.18 19.21 -20.38
CA VAL A 443 1.66 19.26 -18.99
C VAL A 443 1.64 20.68 -18.44
N ALA A 444 2.06 21.69 -19.23
CA ALA A 444 2.00 23.08 -18.81
C ALA A 444 0.57 23.53 -18.47
N ASN A 445 -0.43 23.09 -19.26
CA ASN A 445 -1.85 23.35 -19.00
C ASN A 445 -2.35 22.68 -17.70
N ALA A 446 -1.78 21.52 -17.36
CA ALA A 446 -2.16 20.73 -16.19
C ALA A 446 -1.52 21.20 -14.87
N LEU A 447 -0.48 22.05 -14.89
CA LEU A 447 0.27 22.48 -13.69
C LEU A 447 -0.59 22.99 -12.53
N PRO A 448 -1.68 23.77 -12.74
CA PRO A 448 -2.53 24.22 -11.64
C PRO A 448 -3.12 23.07 -10.80
N TYR A 449 -3.29 21.88 -11.39
CA TYR A 449 -3.80 20.69 -10.72
C TYR A 449 -2.68 19.78 -10.19
N LEU A 450 -1.49 19.83 -10.81
CA LEU A 450 -0.32 19.04 -10.41
C LEU A 450 0.41 19.63 -9.20
N GLY A 451 0.33 20.95 -9.00
CA GLY A 451 0.85 21.64 -7.82
C GLY A 451 2.37 21.89 -7.87
N ALA A 452 2.93 22.22 -6.70
CA ALA A 452 4.32 22.69 -6.56
C ALA A 452 5.35 21.60 -6.23
N LEU A 453 4.93 20.35 -6.05
CA LEU A 453 5.81 19.21 -5.81
C LEU A 453 6.07 18.44 -7.11
N PRO A 454 7.18 17.68 -7.21
CA PRO A 454 7.39 16.77 -8.34
C PRO A 454 6.20 15.84 -8.57
N PHE A 455 5.90 15.56 -9.83
CA PHE A 455 4.74 14.77 -10.27
C PHE A 455 5.13 13.76 -11.35
N PHE A 456 4.35 12.69 -11.46
CA PHE A 456 4.51 11.72 -12.54
C PHE A 456 3.93 12.26 -13.86
N VAL A 457 4.55 11.88 -14.98
CA VAL A 457 3.94 12.02 -16.31
C VAL A 457 4.02 10.67 -17.01
N LEU A 458 2.89 10.19 -17.53
CA LEU A 458 2.78 8.92 -18.25
C LEU A 458 2.21 9.19 -19.65
N ASN A 459 2.81 8.59 -20.68
CA ASN A 459 2.21 8.56 -22.02
C ASN A 459 1.00 7.61 -22.07
N GLY A 460 0.07 7.82 -22.99
CA GLY A 460 -1.12 6.97 -23.15
C GLY A 460 -0.94 5.78 -24.10
N ASP A 461 0.31 5.35 -24.37
CA ASP A 461 0.61 4.40 -25.44
C ASP A 461 1.65 3.32 -25.12
N MET A 462 1.74 2.95 -23.85
CA MET A 462 2.54 1.83 -23.42
C MET A 462 1.79 0.97 -22.40
N VAL A 463 2.27 -0.27 -22.27
CA VAL A 463 1.94 -1.15 -21.15
C VAL A 463 3.23 -1.67 -20.54
N TRP A 464 3.22 -1.93 -19.24
CA TRP A 464 4.38 -2.50 -18.55
C TRP A 464 3.93 -3.45 -17.43
N CYS A 465 4.87 -4.27 -17.00
CA CYS A 465 4.79 -5.04 -15.76
C CYS A 465 5.94 -4.60 -14.86
N ASP A 466 5.68 -4.56 -13.56
CA ASP A 466 6.72 -4.30 -12.56
C ASP A 466 7.74 -5.45 -12.53
N GLY A 467 8.99 -5.13 -12.17
CA GLY A 467 10.05 -6.10 -11.97
C GLY A 467 10.04 -6.65 -10.54
N GLY A 468 11.19 -6.60 -9.87
CA GLY A 468 11.30 -7.07 -8.47
C GLY A 468 10.57 -6.19 -7.46
N ALA A 469 10.22 -4.96 -7.85
CA ALA A 469 9.49 -3.98 -7.06
C ALA A 469 8.69 -3.06 -8.00
N SER A 470 7.74 -2.31 -7.45
CA SER A 470 6.92 -1.37 -8.23
C SER A 470 7.77 -0.34 -8.98
N THR A 471 7.53 -0.20 -10.28
CA THR A 471 8.28 0.71 -11.18
C THR A 471 8.17 2.16 -10.72
N LEU A 472 6.96 2.61 -10.38
CA LEU A 472 6.71 3.99 -9.95
C LEU A 472 7.31 4.28 -8.58
N VAL A 473 7.30 3.30 -7.67
CA VAL A 473 7.96 3.41 -6.36
C VAL A 473 9.48 3.48 -6.53
N ARG A 474 10.07 2.65 -7.40
CA ARG A 474 11.50 2.71 -7.75
C ARG A 474 11.87 4.07 -8.34
N LEU A 475 11.10 4.56 -9.30
CA LEU A 475 11.33 5.84 -9.97
C LEU A 475 11.29 6.99 -8.96
N SER A 476 10.28 7.01 -8.08
CA SER A 476 10.20 8.01 -7.02
C SER A 476 11.32 7.90 -6.01
N SER A 477 11.71 6.68 -5.62
CA SER A 477 12.81 6.47 -4.67
C SER A 477 14.13 6.98 -5.25
N ALA A 478 14.30 6.88 -6.57
CA ALA A 478 15.47 7.39 -7.28
C ALA A 478 15.44 8.91 -7.51
N PHE A 479 14.27 9.55 -7.49
CA PHE A 479 14.14 11.00 -7.73
C PHE A 479 14.68 11.83 -6.56
N ASP A 480 15.57 12.77 -6.87
CA ASP A 480 16.20 13.67 -5.90
C ASP A 480 16.12 15.12 -6.38
N PRO A 481 15.20 15.97 -5.85
CA PRO A 481 15.07 17.34 -6.32
C PRO A 481 16.34 18.19 -6.10
N ALA A 482 17.29 17.78 -5.24
CA ALA A 482 18.57 18.46 -5.11
C ALA A 482 19.49 18.19 -6.30
N ARG A 483 19.43 17.00 -6.90
CA ARG A 483 20.33 16.55 -7.98
C ARG A 483 19.73 16.64 -9.38
N MET A 484 18.43 16.45 -9.50
CA MET A 484 17.74 16.33 -10.79
C MET A 484 16.44 17.13 -10.83
N ASP A 485 15.99 17.41 -12.04
CA ASP A 485 14.70 18.05 -12.31
C ASP A 485 13.79 17.14 -13.13
N ALA A 486 14.38 16.24 -13.92
CA ALA A 486 13.67 15.23 -14.69
C ALA A 486 14.36 13.88 -14.51
N LEU A 487 13.55 12.86 -14.20
CA LEU A 487 13.98 11.46 -14.15
C LEU A 487 13.12 10.64 -15.11
N LEU A 488 13.76 10.11 -16.14
CA LEU A 488 13.10 9.29 -17.15
C LEU A 488 13.29 7.81 -16.83
N LEU A 489 12.21 7.02 -16.90
CA LEU A 489 12.35 5.58 -16.97
C LEU A 489 12.79 5.21 -18.38
N VAL A 490 13.85 4.41 -18.50
CA VAL A 490 14.42 3.97 -19.77
C VAL A 490 14.47 2.45 -19.86
N MET A 491 14.34 1.91 -21.07
CA MET A 491 14.41 0.48 -21.36
C MET A 491 15.63 0.22 -22.27
N PRO A 492 16.41 -0.87 -22.06
CA PRO A 492 17.37 -1.29 -23.07
C PRO A 492 16.67 -1.46 -24.42
N THR A 493 17.18 -0.85 -25.48
CA THR A 493 16.55 -0.87 -26.80
C THR A 493 16.40 -2.28 -27.35
N ALA A 494 17.30 -3.21 -26.97
CA ALA A 494 17.24 -4.61 -27.35
C ALA A 494 16.06 -5.37 -26.73
N ASP A 495 15.55 -4.91 -25.58
CA ASP A 495 14.47 -5.55 -24.82
C ASP A 495 13.11 -4.87 -25.04
N ALA A 496 13.08 -3.81 -25.86
CA ALA A 496 11.92 -2.97 -26.10
C ALA A 496 10.93 -3.65 -27.06
N ILE A 497 9.78 -4.10 -26.54
CA ILE A 497 8.74 -4.76 -27.33
C ILE A 497 7.88 -3.72 -28.07
N GLY A 498 7.61 -3.95 -29.35
CA GLY A 498 6.78 -3.05 -30.17
C GLY A 498 7.46 -1.72 -30.52
N TYR A 499 8.78 -1.61 -30.33
CA TYR A 499 9.59 -0.44 -30.67
C TYR A 499 10.54 -0.74 -31.83
N GLU A 500 10.47 0.07 -32.88
CA GLU A 500 11.30 -0.07 -34.10
C GLU A 500 12.36 1.03 -34.26
N GLY A 501 12.54 1.87 -33.23
CA GLY A 501 13.47 2.98 -33.29
C GLY A 501 14.92 2.58 -32.95
N ALA A 502 15.84 3.52 -33.15
CA ALA A 502 17.28 3.31 -32.90
C ALA A 502 17.73 3.73 -31.48
N GLY A 503 16.81 3.79 -30.52
CA GLY A 503 17.06 4.30 -29.16
C GLY A 503 17.17 5.82 -29.09
N ASP A 504 17.11 6.35 -27.87
CA ASP A 504 16.99 7.78 -27.57
C ASP A 504 18.15 8.33 -26.75
N PHE A 505 18.72 7.54 -25.82
CA PHE A 505 19.67 8.02 -24.82
C PHE A 505 20.83 7.06 -24.54
N PHE A 506 21.97 7.65 -24.16
CA PHE A 506 23.02 6.98 -23.40
C PHE A 506 22.84 7.27 -21.91
N LEU A 507 23.20 6.31 -21.06
CA LEU A 507 23.11 6.40 -19.60
C LEU A 507 24.50 6.31 -18.99
N GLU A 508 24.89 7.36 -18.28
CA GLU A 508 26.17 7.45 -17.58
C GLU A 508 26.13 6.68 -16.24
N SER A 509 27.31 6.36 -15.68
CA SER A 509 27.41 5.60 -14.42
C SER A 509 26.79 6.30 -13.20
N ASP A 510 26.69 7.63 -13.23
CA ASP A 510 26.06 8.44 -12.17
C ASP A 510 24.54 8.61 -12.36
N GLY A 511 23.99 8.03 -13.43
CA GLY A 511 22.58 8.06 -13.80
C GLY A 511 22.19 9.20 -14.75
N ARG A 512 23.11 10.08 -15.16
CA ARG A 512 22.80 11.14 -16.13
C ARG A 512 22.49 10.56 -17.51
N LEU A 513 21.54 11.18 -18.20
CA LEU A 513 21.25 10.84 -19.60
C LEU A 513 21.93 11.81 -20.55
N THR A 514 22.37 11.31 -21.69
CA THR A 514 22.75 12.13 -22.86
C THR A 514 21.97 11.66 -24.08
N ARG A 515 21.61 12.59 -24.97
CA ARG A 515 20.84 12.28 -26.19
C ARG A 515 21.68 11.42 -27.13
N ARG A 516 21.02 10.56 -27.94
CA ARG A 516 21.65 9.86 -29.07
C ARG A 516 22.39 10.83 -30.01
N GLY A 517 21.81 12.01 -30.24
CA GLY A 517 22.37 13.00 -31.16
C GLY A 517 22.55 12.43 -32.57
N GLY A 518 23.72 12.66 -33.17
CA GLY A 518 24.07 12.15 -34.50
C GLY A 518 24.50 10.67 -34.56
N GLN A 519 24.50 9.95 -33.43
CA GLN A 519 24.87 8.53 -33.40
C GLN A 519 23.80 7.67 -34.10
N LYS A 520 24.24 6.57 -34.73
CA LYS A 520 23.34 5.65 -35.45
C LYS A 520 22.33 4.97 -34.53
N THR A 521 22.78 4.57 -33.34
CA THR A 521 21.96 3.92 -32.32
C THR A 521 22.33 4.45 -30.94
N ALA A 522 21.39 4.34 -30.01
CA ALA A 522 21.61 4.51 -28.58
C ALA A 522 21.09 3.26 -27.84
N PRO A 523 21.70 2.89 -26.71
CA PRO A 523 21.36 1.65 -26.00
C PRO A 523 20.03 1.70 -25.26
N TYR A 524 19.48 2.90 -24.99
CA TYR A 524 18.27 3.06 -24.20
C TYR A 524 17.19 3.87 -24.92
N VAL A 525 15.94 3.42 -24.80
CA VAL A 525 14.73 4.11 -25.26
C VAL A 525 13.94 4.64 -24.08
N PHE A 526 13.33 5.82 -24.24
CA PHE A 526 12.43 6.37 -23.24
C PHE A 526 11.08 5.63 -23.22
N THR A 527 10.62 5.23 -22.03
CA THR A 527 9.44 4.37 -21.88
C THR A 527 8.11 5.12 -21.91
N GLY A 528 8.13 6.44 -21.85
CA GLY A 528 6.91 7.25 -21.64
C GLY A 528 6.56 7.46 -20.16
N ILE A 529 7.35 6.95 -19.21
CA ILE A 529 7.14 7.11 -17.76
C ILE A 529 8.25 7.98 -17.17
N GLN A 530 7.89 9.01 -16.41
CA GLN A 530 8.85 9.97 -15.87
C GLN A 530 8.34 10.68 -14.61
N ILE A 531 9.27 11.30 -13.87
CA ILE A 531 8.99 12.31 -12.84
C ILE A 531 9.59 13.63 -13.29
N LEU A 532 8.79 14.70 -13.22
CA LEU A 532 9.20 16.06 -13.54
C LEU A 532 9.02 16.97 -12.33
N HIS A 533 9.96 17.90 -12.15
CA HIS A 533 9.83 18.99 -11.20
C HIS A 533 9.06 20.16 -11.85
N PRO A 534 8.07 20.78 -11.18
CA PRO A 534 7.25 21.86 -11.75
C PRO A 534 8.07 23.07 -12.24
N LYS A 535 9.16 23.41 -11.54
CA LYS A 535 10.09 24.49 -11.94
C LYS A 535 10.64 24.39 -13.37
N LEU A 536 10.62 23.21 -13.99
CA LEU A 536 10.99 23.06 -15.41
C LEU A 536 10.06 23.84 -16.34
N PHE A 537 8.89 24.25 -15.85
CA PHE A 537 7.86 24.93 -16.61
C PHE A 537 7.64 26.40 -16.19
N ASP A 538 8.47 26.95 -15.28
CA ASP A 538 8.27 28.32 -14.76
C ASP A 538 8.23 29.39 -15.87
N ASP A 539 9.02 29.18 -16.94
CA ASP A 539 9.09 30.08 -18.11
C ASP A 539 8.24 29.59 -19.30
N CYS A 540 7.43 28.54 -19.12
CA CYS A 540 6.61 27.98 -20.19
C CYS A 540 5.24 28.64 -20.27
N ARG A 541 4.80 28.95 -21.49
CA ARG A 541 3.41 29.32 -21.77
C ARG A 541 2.60 28.08 -22.11
N VAL A 542 1.28 28.15 -21.90
CA VAL A 542 0.35 27.11 -22.38
C VAL A 542 0.20 27.27 -23.90
N GLU A 543 1.04 26.56 -24.64
CA GLU A 543 1.12 26.58 -26.11
C GLU A 543 1.54 25.20 -26.64
N PRO A 544 1.36 24.89 -27.94
CA PRO A 544 1.80 23.62 -28.50
C PRO A 544 3.33 23.45 -28.46
N PHE A 545 3.83 22.51 -27.65
CA PHE A 545 5.24 22.10 -27.67
C PHE A 545 5.48 20.69 -27.10
N SER A 546 6.58 20.06 -27.52
CA SER A 546 6.97 18.72 -27.07
C SER A 546 7.72 18.73 -25.73
N LEU A 547 7.53 17.70 -24.90
CA LEU A 547 8.34 17.46 -23.69
C LEU A 547 9.84 17.35 -23.98
N ASN A 548 10.25 17.09 -25.22
CA ASN A 548 11.68 17.15 -25.58
C ASN A 548 12.32 18.50 -25.25
N ARG A 549 11.58 19.62 -25.37
CA ARG A 549 12.05 20.95 -24.95
C ARG A 549 12.41 20.98 -23.45
N ILE A 550 11.59 20.34 -22.62
CA ILE A 550 11.80 20.24 -21.17
C ILE A 550 13.00 19.35 -20.85
N PHE A 551 13.16 18.25 -21.58
CA PHE A 551 14.32 17.36 -21.42
C PHE A 551 15.61 18.07 -21.80
N ASP A 552 15.59 18.85 -22.87
CA ASP A 552 16.76 19.59 -23.33
C ASP A 552 17.15 20.70 -22.33
N GLN A 553 16.17 21.35 -21.69
CA GLN A 553 16.40 22.27 -20.57
C GLN A 553 17.04 21.58 -19.36
N ALA A 554 16.50 20.43 -18.94
CA ALA A 554 17.07 19.67 -17.83
C ALA A 554 18.49 19.16 -18.17
N LEU A 555 18.70 18.70 -19.40
CA LEU A 555 19.98 18.23 -19.92
C LEU A 555 21.04 19.36 -19.92
N ALA A 556 20.67 20.55 -20.38
CA ALA A 556 21.58 21.71 -20.42
C ALA A 556 22.11 22.10 -19.03
N HIS A 557 21.32 21.88 -17.98
CA HIS A 557 21.73 22.10 -16.59
C HIS A 557 22.38 20.88 -15.94
N GLY A 558 22.52 19.76 -16.67
CA GLY A 558 23.04 18.50 -16.12
C GLY A 558 22.12 17.86 -15.08
N ARG A 559 20.80 18.05 -15.23
CA ARG A 559 19.75 17.65 -14.28
C ARG A 559 18.71 16.69 -14.89
N LEU A 560 19.03 16.11 -16.05
CA LEU A 560 18.28 15.02 -16.69
C LEU A 560 18.92 13.66 -16.35
N TYR A 561 18.16 12.80 -15.68
CA TYR A 561 18.61 11.50 -15.20
C TYR A 561 17.73 10.38 -15.75
N GLY A 562 18.26 9.16 -15.73
CA GLY A 562 17.59 7.95 -16.19
C GLY A 562 17.59 6.84 -15.14
N LEU A 563 16.52 6.07 -15.10
CA LEU A 563 16.43 4.83 -14.33
C LEU A 563 16.07 3.68 -15.28
N VAL A 564 16.86 2.60 -15.27
CA VAL A 564 16.61 1.43 -16.11
C VAL A 564 15.44 0.62 -15.55
N HIS A 565 14.45 0.36 -16.41
CA HIS A 565 13.34 -0.53 -16.13
C HIS A 565 13.82 -1.97 -15.98
N ASP A 566 13.31 -2.69 -14.99
CA ASP A 566 13.70 -4.07 -14.67
C ASP A 566 12.56 -5.09 -14.91
N GLY A 567 11.42 -4.61 -15.40
CA GLY A 567 10.27 -5.42 -15.75
C GLY A 567 10.06 -5.53 -17.26
N VAL A 568 8.85 -5.92 -17.65
CA VAL A 568 8.43 -5.96 -19.06
C VAL A 568 7.90 -4.58 -19.45
N TRP A 569 8.22 -4.11 -20.65
CA TRP A 569 7.66 -2.89 -21.22
C TRP A 569 7.39 -3.08 -22.71
N ALA A 570 6.23 -2.63 -23.17
CA ALA A 570 5.84 -2.67 -24.56
C ALA A 570 5.28 -1.32 -25.02
N HIS A 571 5.79 -0.83 -26.15
CA HIS A 571 5.24 0.32 -26.85
C HIS A 571 4.10 -0.13 -27.78
N VAL A 572 2.92 0.44 -27.60
CA VAL A 572 1.74 0.11 -28.42
C VAL A 572 1.57 1.22 -29.45
N GLY A 573 2.49 1.26 -30.42
CA GLY A 573 2.58 2.30 -31.45
C GLY A 573 1.74 2.04 -32.70
N THR A 574 1.52 0.76 -33.02
CA THR A 574 0.87 0.24 -34.23
C THR A 574 -0.09 -0.92 -33.89
N PRO A 575 -1.06 -1.27 -34.75
CA PRO A 575 -1.99 -2.37 -34.47
C PRO A 575 -1.29 -3.72 -34.24
N ASP A 576 -0.23 -4.01 -35.00
CA ASP A 576 0.52 -5.28 -34.89
C ASP A 576 1.24 -5.41 -33.53
N ALA A 577 1.55 -4.30 -32.87
CA ALA A 577 2.19 -4.30 -31.55
C ALA A 577 1.25 -4.77 -30.42
N ILE A 578 -0.08 -4.73 -30.62
CA ILE A 578 -1.05 -5.10 -29.58
C ILE A 578 -0.88 -6.57 -29.16
N ALA A 579 -0.76 -7.48 -30.14
CA ALA A 579 -0.63 -8.91 -29.87
C ALA A 579 0.69 -9.22 -29.16
N ALA A 580 1.79 -8.59 -29.60
CA ALA A 580 3.10 -8.74 -28.96
C ALA A 580 3.09 -8.20 -27.53
N ALA A 581 2.48 -7.03 -27.30
CA ALA A 581 2.31 -6.45 -25.98
C ALA A 581 1.48 -7.36 -25.07
N ALA A 582 0.35 -7.88 -25.55
CA ALA A 582 -0.51 -8.80 -24.81
C ALA A 582 0.19 -10.10 -24.41
N ALA A 583 0.96 -10.69 -25.34
CA ALA A 583 1.73 -11.90 -25.06
C ALA A 583 2.82 -11.66 -24.00
N ALA A 584 3.47 -10.50 -24.04
CA ALA A 584 4.55 -10.17 -23.13
C ALA A 584 4.09 -9.96 -21.68
N ILE A 585 2.88 -9.41 -21.50
CA ILE A 585 2.30 -9.16 -20.17
C ILE A 585 1.54 -10.38 -19.61
N ALA A 586 1.04 -11.29 -20.45
CA ALA A 586 0.22 -12.43 -20.00
C ALA A 586 1.05 -13.56 -19.37
N GLY A 587 2.36 -13.58 -19.58
CA GLY A 587 3.27 -14.61 -19.06
C GLY A 587 3.79 -14.35 -17.64
N ARG A 588 3.23 -13.41 -16.89
CA ARG A 588 3.72 -12.98 -15.57
C ARG A 588 2.63 -12.65 -14.58
#